data_AF-Q28UK7-F1
#
_entry.id   AF-Q28UK7-F1
#
_cell.length_a   1.000
_cell.length_b   1.000
_cell.length_c   1.000
_cell.angle_alpha   90.00
_cell.angle_beta   90.00
_cell.angle_gamma   90.00
#
_symmetry.space_group_name_H-M   'P 1'
#
loop_
_entity.id
_entity.type
_entity.pdbx_description
1 polymer ?
#
loop_
_entity_poly.entity_id
_entity_poly.type
_entity_poly.pdbx_seq_one_letter_code
_entity_poly.pdbx_strand_id
1 'polypeptide(L)'
;MPRQMRPDIADIRTGADLRQWYWRKDELVAHARTLGLKRSGAKFTILDRIAHFLDTGARDLPEAPAPKPTSDFDWHSAKLTPDTILTDSYKNTQNVRRFFKAQLGPRFAFSIPLMAWLKENSGKTLSDACAVWRDLQAERRRPGWQSDIKGHNQFNQYTRDFLAAHPDLGMDDVRRVWARKIQQPSPDGRHIYEPSDLDL
;
A
#
# COMPACT_ATOMS: atom_id res chain seq x y z
N MET A 1 -33.64 -0.50 -8.99
CA MET A 1 -32.93 0.74 -9.35
C MET A 1 -32.04 0.46 -10.54
N PRO A 2 -31.99 1.31 -11.59
CA PRO A 2 -31.12 1.08 -12.72
C PRO A 2 -29.67 0.99 -12.25
N ARG A 3 -28.94 -0.02 -12.73
CA ARG A 3 -27.56 -0.31 -12.37
C ARG A 3 -26.68 0.85 -12.85
N GLN A 4 -26.30 1.75 -11.94
CA GLN A 4 -25.44 2.88 -12.28
C GLN A 4 -24.05 2.34 -12.60
N MET A 5 -23.68 2.38 -13.88
CA MET A 5 -22.35 2.02 -14.34
C MET A 5 -21.35 3.08 -13.85
N ARG A 6 -20.12 2.65 -13.53
CA ARG A 6 -19.05 3.58 -13.15
C ARG A 6 -18.88 4.65 -14.23
N PRO A 7 -18.97 5.95 -13.88
CA PRO A 7 -18.85 7.04 -14.83
C PRO A 7 -17.44 7.11 -15.42
N ASP A 8 -17.27 7.87 -16.51
CA ASP A 8 -15.93 8.29 -16.91
C ASP A 8 -15.36 9.21 -15.83
N ILE A 9 -14.09 9.02 -15.49
CA ILE A 9 -13.40 9.87 -14.52
C ILE A 9 -13.40 11.34 -14.95
N ALA A 10 -13.44 11.62 -16.26
CA ALA A 10 -13.52 12.98 -16.80
C ALA A 10 -14.84 13.70 -16.52
N ASP A 11 -15.91 12.95 -16.23
CA ASP A 11 -17.23 13.50 -15.93
C ASP A 11 -17.42 13.84 -14.45
N ILE A 12 -16.51 13.37 -13.58
CA ILE A 12 -16.54 13.64 -12.15
C ILE A 12 -16.23 15.12 -11.87
N ARG A 13 -17.07 15.77 -11.05
CA ARG A 13 -16.96 17.21 -10.75
C ARG A 13 -16.57 17.53 -9.32
N THR A 14 -16.75 16.60 -8.39
CA THR A 14 -16.41 16.81 -6.97
C THR A 14 -15.48 15.71 -6.46
N GLY A 15 -14.68 16.03 -5.45
CA GLY A 15 -13.85 15.07 -4.74
C GLY A 15 -14.67 14.05 -3.95
N ALA A 16 -15.89 14.41 -3.51
CA ALA A 16 -16.82 13.50 -2.88
C ALA A 16 -17.28 12.41 -3.86
N ASP A 17 -17.73 12.80 -5.05
CA ASP A 17 -18.16 11.86 -6.10
C ASP A 17 -17.00 10.98 -6.56
N LEU A 18 -15.81 11.56 -6.74
CA LEU A 18 -14.61 10.82 -7.15
C LEU A 18 -14.32 9.66 -6.21
N ARG A 19 -14.48 9.90 -4.90
CA ARG A 19 -14.15 8.93 -3.84
C ARG A 19 -15.16 7.80 -3.72
N GLN A 20 -16.35 7.91 -4.31
CA GLN A 20 -17.33 6.83 -4.30
C GLN A 20 -16.95 5.66 -5.21
N TRP A 21 -16.01 5.87 -6.14
CA TRP A 21 -15.67 4.88 -7.16
C TRP A 21 -14.27 4.29 -6.98
N TYR A 22 -14.11 3.02 -7.35
CA TYR A 22 -12.79 2.41 -7.41
C TYR A 22 -12.08 2.80 -8.71
N TRP A 23 -10.95 3.49 -8.59
CA TRP A 23 -10.08 3.84 -9.71
C TRP A 23 -8.79 3.02 -9.70
N ARG A 24 -8.35 2.54 -10.85
CA ARG A 24 -7.00 1.98 -10.99
C ARG A 24 -5.98 3.12 -11.01
N LYS A 25 -4.72 2.81 -10.67
CA LYS A 25 -3.66 3.82 -10.56
C LYS A 25 -3.36 4.48 -11.91
N ASP A 26 -3.34 3.70 -12.98
CA ASP A 26 -3.17 4.18 -14.35
C ASP A 26 -4.27 5.16 -14.77
N GLU A 27 -5.53 4.87 -14.43
CA GLU A 27 -6.67 5.78 -14.67
C GLU A 27 -6.46 7.12 -13.96
N LEU A 28 -6.12 7.09 -12.67
CA LEU A 28 -5.82 8.31 -11.90
C LEU A 28 -4.61 9.06 -12.46
N VAL A 29 -3.55 8.36 -12.88
CA VAL A 29 -2.37 8.98 -13.49
C VAL A 29 -2.71 9.66 -14.81
N ALA A 30 -3.55 9.02 -15.64
CA ALA A 30 -3.98 9.58 -16.92
C ALA A 30 -4.83 10.83 -16.71
N HIS A 31 -5.80 10.79 -15.80
CA HIS A 31 -6.64 11.95 -15.50
C HIS A 31 -5.88 13.08 -14.79
N ALA A 32 -5.00 12.76 -13.84
CA ALA A 32 -4.10 13.76 -13.26
C ALA A 32 -3.20 14.43 -14.32
N ARG A 33 -2.84 13.71 -15.40
CA ARG A 33 -2.10 14.31 -16.53
C ARG A 33 -2.93 15.34 -17.27
N THR A 34 -4.19 15.03 -17.59
CA THR A 34 -5.07 15.96 -18.32
C THR A 34 -5.37 17.22 -17.51
N LEU A 35 -5.42 17.10 -16.18
CA LEU A 35 -5.60 18.24 -15.27
C LEU A 35 -4.29 19.01 -15.00
N GLY A 36 -3.13 18.53 -15.45
CA GLY A 36 -1.83 19.15 -15.16
C GLY A 36 -1.40 19.03 -13.69
N LEU A 37 -1.77 17.94 -13.03
CA LEU A 37 -1.45 17.66 -11.62
C LEU A 37 -0.21 16.76 -11.49
N LYS A 38 0.38 16.73 -10.28
CA LYS A 38 1.51 15.87 -9.94
C LYS A 38 1.10 14.40 -9.86
N ARG A 39 1.74 13.56 -10.68
CA ARG A 39 1.41 12.13 -10.88
C ARG A 39 2.27 11.15 -10.06
N SER A 40 3.22 11.65 -9.28
CA SER A 40 4.11 10.82 -8.46
C SER A 40 3.46 10.42 -7.13
N GLY A 41 3.68 9.19 -6.67
CA GLY A 41 3.24 8.73 -5.34
C GLY A 41 2.37 7.47 -5.38
N ALA A 42 1.74 7.19 -4.24
CA ALA A 42 0.78 6.10 -4.09
C ALA A 42 -0.55 6.44 -4.79
N LYS A 43 -1.37 5.42 -5.05
CA LYS A 43 -2.70 5.57 -5.70
C LYS A 43 -3.55 6.63 -4.98
N PHE A 44 -3.66 6.53 -3.65
CA PHE A 44 -4.50 7.42 -2.84
C PHE A 44 -3.98 8.86 -2.84
N THR A 45 -2.67 9.08 -2.83
CA THR A 45 -2.10 10.43 -2.97
C THR A 45 -2.52 11.09 -4.29
N ILE A 46 -2.55 10.34 -5.39
CA ILE A 46 -2.99 10.89 -6.69
C ILE A 46 -4.50 11.16 -6.66
N LEU A 47 -5.29 10.24 -6.09
CA LEU A 47 -6.72 10.41 -5.88
C LEU A 47 -7.02 11.69 -5.06
N ASP A 48 -6.33 11.90 -3.95
CA ASP A 48 -6.52 13.05 -3.07
C ASP A 48 -6.14 14.37 -3.76
N ARG A 49 -5.10 14.38 -4.60
CA ARG A 49 -4.76 15.55 -5.42
C ARG A 49 -5.86 15.90 -6.41
N ILE A 50 -6.38 14.90 -7.12
CA ILE A 50 -7.47 15.12 -8.07
C ILE A 50 -8.69 15.63 -7.31
N ALA A 51 -9.09 14.96 -6.23
CA ALA A 51 -10.24 15.37 -5.45
C ALA A 51 -10.10 16.78 -4.88
N HIS A 52 -8.94 17.12 -4.31
CA HIS A 52 -8.67 18.47 -3.82
C HIS A 52 -8.76 19.51 -4.94
N PHE A 53 -8.21 19.23 -6.11
CA PHE A 53 -8.32 20.12 -7.27
C PHE A 53 -9.77 20.28 -7.74
N LEU A 54 -10.56 19.21 -7.74
CA LEU A 54 -11.98 19.28 -8.08
C LEU A 54 -12.77 20.14 -7.08
N ASP A 55 -12.44 20.03 -5.78
CA ASP A 55 -13.14 20.75 -4.71
C ASP A 55 -12.72 22.23 -4.59
N THR A 56 -11.45 22.56 -4.88
CA THR A 56 -10.87 23.88 -4.57
C THR A 56 -10.26 24.62 -5.76
N GLY A 57 -9.98 23.91 -6.86
CA GLY A 57 -9.19 24.42 -7.99
C GLY A 57 -7.68 24.50 -7.72
N ALA A 58 -7.21 24.24 -6.49
CA ALA A 58 -5.79 24.28 -6.15
C ALA A 58 -5.07 23.00 -6.59
N ARG A 59 -3.86 23.18 -7.15
CA ARG A 59 -3.05 22.07 -7.70
C ARG A 59 -2.17 21.39 -6.65
N ASP A 60 -1.85 22.12 -5.60
CA ASP A 60 -0.99 21.66 -4.52
C ASP A 60 -1.85 21.20 -3.35
N LEU A 61 -1.66 19.96 -2.93
CA LEU A 61 -2.13 19.55 -1.62
C LEU A 61 -1.30 20.30 -0.56
N PRO A 62 -1.91 20.79 0.52
CA PRO A 62 -1.18 21.25 1.69
C PRO A 62 -0.50 20.04 2.36
N GLU A 63 0.62 19.60 1.81
CA GLU A 63 1.47 18.57 2.38
C GLU A 63 2.59 19.27 3.14
N ALA A 64 2.66 19.08 4.47
CA ALA A 64 3.83 19.49 5.22
C ALA A 64 5.05 18.75 4.64
N PRO A 65 6.16 19.45 4.32
CA PRO A 65 7.34 18.78 3.81
C PRO A 65 7.80 17.75 4.84
N ALA A 66 8.01 16.50 4.39
CA ALA A 66 8.63 15.50 5.24
C ALA A 66 10.00 16.03 5.73
N PRO A 67 10.35 15.83 7.01
CA PRO A 67 11.63 16.26 7.53
C PRO A 67 12.76 15.65 6.69
N LYS A 68 13.73 16.49 6.33
CA LYS A 68 14.92 16.02 5.62
C LYS A 68 15.77 15.21 6.61
N PRO A 69 16.28 14.03 6.22
CA PRO A 69 17.22 13.29 7.06
C PRO A 69 18.45 14.15 7.35
N THR A 70 18.97 14.04 8.57
CA THR A 70 20.16 14.76 9.04
C THR A 70 21.43 13.92 8.93
N SER A 71 21.32 12.60 8.98
CA SER A 71 22.46 11.70 8.84
C SER A 71 22.95 11.56 7.39
N ASP A 72 24.26 11.66 7.22
CA ASP A 72 25.00 11.45 5.97
C ASP A 72 25.47 10.00 5.75
N PHE A 73 25.05 9.06 6.60
CA PHE A 73 25.51 7.67 6.55
C PHE A 73 25.21 7.01 5.20
N ASP A 74 26.26 6.46 4.56
CA ASP A 74 26.12 5.81 3.26
C ASP A 74 25.62 4.36 3.37
N TRP A 75 24.30 4.20 3.40
CA TRP A 75 23.64 2.90 3.37
C TRP A 75 23.90 2.07 2.10
N HIS A 76 24.51 2.62 1.03
CA HIS A 76 24.76 1.88 -0.22
C HIS A 76 26.10 1.14 -0.23
N SER A 77 27.14 1.67 0.42
CA SER A 77 28.48 1.08 0.36
C SER A 77 29.18 0.92 1.70
N ALA A 78 28.72 1.59 2.76
CA ALA A 78 29.36 1.48 4.08
C ALA A 78 29.43 0.02 4.55
N LYS A 79 30.51 -0.31 5.28
CA LYS A 79 30.65 -1.62 5.91
C LYS A 79 29.63 -1.73 7.04
N LEU A 80 28.70 -2.68 6.91
CA LEU A 80 27.68 -2.94 7.92
C LEU A 80 28.14 -4.03 8.88
N THR A 81 27.92 -3.79 10.17
CA THR A 81 28.18 -4.70 11.29
C THR A 81 26.90 -4.86 12.13
N PRO A 82 26.80 -5.89 12.99
CA PRO A 82 25.68 -6.01 13.92
C PRO A 82 25.45 -4.74 14.77
N ASP A 83 26.53 -4.05 15.14
CA ASP A 83 26.49 -2.82 15.96
C ASP A 83 26.20 -1.54 15.15
N THR A 84 26.04 -1.64 13.83
CA THR A 84 25.71 -0.47 13.00
C THR A 84 24.37 0.12 13.43
N ILE A 85 24.36 1.40 13.77
CA ILE A 85 23.20 2.13 14.27
C ILE A 85 22.32 2.56 13.09
N LEU A 86 21.02 2.32 13.20
CA LEU A 86 20.00 2.85 12.30
C LEU A 86 19.94 4.36 12.43
N THR A 87 20.01 5.05 11.30
CA THR A 87 19.96 6.51 11.23
C THR A 87 18.61 6.95 10.67
N ASP A 88 18.29 8.23 10.83
CA ASP A 88 17.11 8.86 10.23
C ASP A 88 17.14 8.85 8.68
N SER A 89 18.30 8.56 8.09
CA SER A 89 18.52 8.40 6.65
C SER A 89 18.48 6.94 6.16
N TYR A 90 18.06 5.99 7.01
CA TYR A 90 18.01 4.55 6.69
C TYR A 90 17.27 4.22 5.38
N LYS A 91 17.86 3.31 4.59
CA LYS A 91 17.28 2.80 3.34
C LYS A 91 17.48 1.29 3.22
N ASN A 92 16.46 0.59 2.71
CA ASN A 92 16.54 -0.84 2.36
C ASN A 92 17.35 -1.07 1.06
N THR A 93 18.63 -0.71 1.08
CA THR A 93 19.53 -0.87 -0.07
C THR A 93 19.90 -2.33 -0.31
N GLN A 94 20.53 -2.61 -1.46
CA GLN A 94 21.10 -3.92 -1.71
C GLN A 94 22.21 -4.29 -0.72
N ASN A 95 22.95 -3.30 -0.21
CA ASN A 95 23.98 -3.52 0.80
C ASN A 95 23.37 -4.03 2.11
N VAL A 96 22.31 -3.38 2.58
CA VAL A 96 21.56 -3.81 3.77
C VAL A 96 20.94 -5.19 3.58
N ARG A 97 20.41 -5.47 2.38
CA ARG A 97 19.91 -6.82 2.05
C ARG A 97 21.01 -7.89 2.15
N ARG A 98 22.22 -7.60 1.66
CA ARG A 98 23.37 -8.54 1.76
C ARG A 98 23.72 -8.79 3.22
N PHE A 99 23.80 -7.75 4.03
CA PHE A 99 24.03 -7.87 5.47
C PHE A 99 23.01 -8.80 6.13
N PHE A 100 21.71 -8.53 5.96
CA PHE A 100 20.67 -9.36 6.59
C PHE A 100 20.68 -10.80 6.08
N LYS A 101 20.93 -11.03 4.78
CA LYS A 101 21.09 -12.40 4.25
C LYS A 101 22.29 -13.13 4.85
N ALA A 102 23.39 -12.44 5.13
CA ALA A 102 24.55 -13.04 5.80
C ALA A 102 24.23 -13.41 7.26
N GLN A 103 23.46 -12.57 7.98
CA GLN A 103 23.13 -12.79 9.39
C GLN A 103 21.95 -13.76 9.63
N LEU A 104 20.97 -13.77 8.72
CA LEU A 104 19.68 -14.46 8.89
C LEU A 104 19.47 -15.58 7.86
N GLY A 105 20.40 -15.74 6.92
CA GLY A 105 20.37 -16.76 5.88
C GLY A 105 19.64 -16.33 4.59
N PRO A 106 19.69 -17.20 3.56
CA PRO A 106 19.21 -16.88 2.21
C PRO A 106 17.70 -16.65 2.12
N ARG A 107 16.93 -17.15 3.10
CA ARG A 107 15.47 -16.99 3.19
C ARG A 107 15.05 -15.62 3.71
N PHE A 108 15.98 -14.74 4.08
CA PHE A 108 15.66 -13.39 4.50
C PHE A 108 14.93 -12.61 3.40
N ALA A 109 13.82 -11.99 3.80
CA ALA A 109 13.06 -11.05 3.00
C ALA A 109 12.54 -9.93 3.89
N PHE A 110 12.54 -8.70 3.36
CA PHE A 110 11.88 -7.57 4.00
C PHE A 110 10.37 -7.79 4.00
N SER A 111 9.77 -7.66 5.19
CA SER A 111 8.32 -7.62 5.39
C SER A 111 7.87 -6.20 5.69
N ILE A 112 6.59 -5.88 5.47
CA ILE A 112 6.04 -4.56 5.80
C ILE A 112 6.27 -4.21 7.29
N PRO A 113 6.02 -5.10 8.26
CA PRO A 113 6.27 -4.81 9.67
C PRO A 113 7.75 -4.52 9.97
N LEU A 114 8.68 -5.30 9.40
CA LEU A 114 10.11 -5.03 9.60
C LEU A 114 10.51 -3.68 9.00
N MET A 115 10.02 -3.36 7.79
CA MET A 115 10.34 -2.09 7.15
C MET A 115 9.77 -0.88 7.88
N ALA A 116 8.61 -1.02 8.54
CA ALA A 116 8.06 0.02 9.40
C ALA A 116 8.94 0.19 10.64
N TRP A 117 9.24 -0.92 11.34
CA TRP A 117 10.11 -0.91 12.51
C TRP A 117 11.47 -0.26 12.23
N LEU A 118 12.14 -0.64 11.13
CA LEU A 118 13.43 -0.06 10.74
C LEU A 118 13.41 1.46 10.56
N LYS A 119 12.29 2.02 10.09
CA LYS A 119 12.14 3.47 9.87
C LYS A 119 11.84 4.23 11.16
N GLU A 120 11.12 3.60 12.08
CA GLU A 120 10.67 4.22 13.33
C GLU A 120 11.72 4.11 14.45
N ASN A 121 12.74 3.27 14.27
CA ASN A 121 13.69 2.91 15.32
C ASN A 121 15.12 3.43 15.05
N SER A 122 15.25 4.70 14.66
CA SER A 122 16.56 5.39 14.64
C SER A 122 17.22 5.30 16.03
N GLY A 123 18.51 5.01 16.06
CA GLY A 123 19.27 4.74 17.29
C GLY A 123 19.34 3.28 17.72
N LYS A 124 18.55 2.37 17.12
CA LYS A 124 18.69 0.92 17.30
C LYS A 124 19.76 0.34 16.39
N THR A 125 20.21 -0.87 16.66
CA THR A 125 21.26 -1.54 15.88
C THR A 125 20.68 -2.46 14.79
N LEU A 126 21.52 -2.84 13.82
CA LEU A 126 21.16 -3.89 12.87
C LEU A 126 21.00 -5.28 13.53
N SER A 127 21.65 -5.51 14.68
CA SER A 127 21.43 -6.69 15.52
C SER A 127 20.00 -6.72 16.08
N ASP A 128 19.51 -5.58 16.59
CA ASP A 128 18.12 -5.44 17.05
C ASP A 128 17.14 -5.74 15.91
N ALA A 129 17.41 -5.23 14.71
CA ALA A 129 16.60 -5.52 13.53
C ALA A 129 16.59 -7.02 13.18
N CYS A 130 17.70 -7.72 13.40
CA CYS A 130 17.78 -9.17 13.20
C CYS A 130 16.92 -9.93 14.23
N ALA A 131 16.91 -9.50 15.50
CA ALA A 131 16.04 -10.06 16.52
C ALA A 131 14.56 -9.87 16.14
N VAL A 132 14.17 -8.65 15.76
CA VAL A 132 12.80 -8.32 15.31
C VAL A 132 12.37 -9.17 14.12
N TRP A 133 13.26 -9.40 13.15
CA TRP A 133 12.94 -10.29 12.04
C TRP A 133 12.66 -11.72 12.52
N ARG A 134 13.47 -12.27 13.45
CA ARG A 134 13.25 -13.61 13.99
C ARG A 134 11.92 -13.71 14.73
N ASP A 135 11.56 -12.69 15.50
CA ASP A 135 10.30 -12.62 16.23
C ASP A 135 9.11 -12.59 15.25
N LEU A 136 9.17 -11.75 14.22
CA LEU A 136 8.16 -11.71 13.16
C LEU A 136 8.04 -13.07 12.45
N GLN A 137 9.15 -13.79 12.24
CA GLN A 137 9.12 -15.12 11.63
C GLN A 137 8.54 -16.19 12.57
N ALA A 138 8.78 -16.08 13.88
CA ALA A 138 8.18 -16.96 14.87
C ALA A 138 6.67 -16.73 14.98
N GLU A 139 6.23 -15.46 14.97
CA GLU A 139 4.82 -15.09 14.98
C GLU A 139 4.08 -15.64 13.76
N ARG A 140 4.69 -15.56 12.57
CA ARG A 140 4.15 -16.11 11.33
C ARG A 140 3.92 -17.63 11.34
N ARG A 141 4.59 -18.36 12.23
CA ARG A 141 4.44 -19.81 12.38
C ARG A 141 3.35 -20.19 13.37
N ARG A 142 2.78 -19.23 14.10
CA ARG A 142 1.72 -19.50 15.06
C ARG A 142 0.45 -19.98 14.32
N PRO A 143 -0.26 -20.98 14.84
CA PRO A 143 -1.56 -21.37 14.31
C PRO A 143 -2.50 -20.17 14.25
N GLY A 144 -3.24 -20.03 13.14
CA GLY A 144 -4.17 -18.92 12.96
C GLY A 144 -3.53 -17.56 12.65
N TRP A 145 -2.19 -17.48 12.50
CA TRP A 145 -1.57 -16.23 12.07
C TRP A 145 -2.07 -15.80 10.69
N GLN A 146 -2.43 -14.52 10.58
CA GLN A 146 -2.74 -13.87 9.31
C GLN A 146 -2.04 -12.52 9.22
N SER A 147 -1.57 -12.19 8.02
CA SER A 147 -1.00 -10.87 7.75
C SER A 147 -2.07 -9.78 7.76
N ASP A 148 -1.77 -8.67 8.42
CA ASP A 148 -2.52 -7.42 8.29
C ASP A 148 -2.49 -6.91 6.83
N ILE A 149 -3.67 -6.79 6.21
CA ILE A 149 -3.81 -6.10 4.93
C ILE A 149 -4.13 -4.65 5.24
N LYS A 150 -3.18 -3.77 4.95
CA LYS A 150 -3.39 -2.32 5.07
C LYS A 150 -4.65 -1.93 4.31
N GLY A 151 -5.52 -1.16 4.97
CA GLY A 151 -6.87 -0.88 4.45
C GLY A 151 -6.87 -0.33 3.02
N HIS A 152 -5.84 0.37 2.57
CA HIS A 152 -5.73 0.86 1.20
C HIS A 152 -5.64 -0.25 0.12
N ASN A 153 -5.31 -1.50 0.50
CA ASN A 153 -5.21 -2.66 -0.40
C ASN A 153 -6.55 -3.42 -0.50
N GLN A 154 -7.60 -2.70 -0.90
CA GLN A 154 -8.99 -3.22 -0.93
C GLN A 154 -9.11 -4.54 -1.72
N PHE A 155 -8.49 -4.65 -2.89
CA PHE A 155 -8.52 -5.88 -3.70
C PHE A 155 -7.95 -7.10 -2.96
N ASN A 156 -6.87 -6.92 -2.20
CA ASN A 156 -6.27 -8.02 -1.45
C ASN A 156 -7.19 -8.46 -0.31
N GLN A 157 -7.85 -7.51 0.37
CA GLN A 157 -8.81 -7.80 1.43
C GLN A 157 -10.03 -8.52 0.84
N TYR A 158 -10.59 -7.98 -0.24
CA TYR A 158 -11.67 -8.61 -1.00
C TYR A 158 -11.34 -10.04 -1.41
N THR A 159 -10.14 -10.27 -1.96
CA THR A 159 -9.67 -11.60 -2.36
C THR A 159 -9.64 -12.57 -1.17
N ARG A 160 -9.14 -12.12 -0.02
CA ARG A 160 -9.08 -12.94 1.18
C ARG A 160 -10.47 -13.32 1.67
N ASP A 161 -11.37 -12.34 1.76
CA ASP A 161 -12.72 -12.54 2.27
C ASP A 161 -13.54 -13.43 1.34
N PHE A 162 -13.41 -13.22 0.02
CA PHE A 162 -14.05 -14.04 -1.01
C PHE A 162 -13.60 -15.51 -0.92
N LEU A 163 -12.30 -15.77 -0.91
CA LEU A 163 -11.77 -17.15 -0.88
C LEU A 163 -12.01 -17.85 0.47
N ALA A 164 -12.11 -17.09 1.56
CA ALA A 164 -12.50 -17.63 2.86
C ALA A 164 -13.98 -18.07 2.87
N ALA A 165 -14.86 -17.31 2.21
CA ALA A 165 -16.29 -17.65 2.07
C ALA A 165 -16.54 -18.76 1.04
N HIS A 166 -15.66 -18.90 0.03
CA HIS A 166 -15.81 -19.82 -1.09
C HIS A 166 -14.53 -20.66 -1.31
N PRO A 167 -14.29 -21.68 -0.47
CA PRO A 167 -13.07 -22.50 -0.54
C PRO A 167 -12.94 -23.31 -1.84
N ASP A 168 -14.04 -23.56 -2.54
CA ASP A 168 -14.07 -24.29 -3.82
C ASP A 168 -13.82 -23.40 -5.05
N LEU A 169 -13.78 -22.07 -4.87
CA LEU A 169 -13.57 -21.10 -5.94
C LEU A 169 -12.11 -20.63 -6.00
N GLY A 170 -11.74 -20.12 -7.18
CA GLY A 170 -10.37 -19.70 -7.48
C GLY A 170 -10.20 -18.21 -7.73
N MET A 171 -8.95 -17.82 -8.01
CA MET A 171 -8.61 -16.44 -8.35
C MET A 171 -9.32 -15.91 -9.60
N ASP A 172 -9.72 -16.78 -10.53
CA ASP A 172 -10.45 -16.36 -11.73
C ASP A 172 -11.89 -15.94 -11.39
N ASP A 173 -12.51 -16.60 -10.41
CA ASP A 173 -13.80 -16.18 -9.85
C ASP A 173 -13.68 -14.85 -9.13
N VAL A 174 -12.66 -14.70 -8.28
CA VAL A 174 -12.36 -13.43 -7.60
C VAL A 174 -12.25 -12.30 -8.62
N ARG A 175 -11.46 -12.49 -9.70
CA ARG A 175 -11.27 -11.46 -10.74
C ARG A 175 -12.57 -11.11 -11.45
N ARG A 176 -13.37 -12.12 -11.81
CA ARG A 176 -14.66 -11.93 -12.49
C ARG A 176 -15.63 -11.11 -11.63
N VAL A 177 -15.78 -11.50 -10.37
CA VAL A 177 -16.72 -10.85 -9.44
C VAL A 177 -16.22 -9.46 -9.05
N TRP A 178 -14.93 -9.33 -8.71
CA TRP A 178 -14.30 -8.05 -8.42
C TRP A 178 -14.46 -7.04 -9.56
N ALA A 179 -14.28 -7.49 -10.82
CA ALA A 179 -14.45 -6.63 -11.98
C ALA A 179 -15.86 -6.03 -12.09
N ARG A 180 -16.89 -6.71 -11.56
CA ARG A 180 -18.27 -6.20 -11.49
C ARG A 180 -18.54 -5.39 -10.21
N LYS A 181 -17.94 -5.76 -9.08
CA LYS A 181 -18.03 -5.01 -7.82
C LYS A 181 -17.53 -3.58 -7.98
N ILE A 182 -16.38 -3.40 -8.63
CA ILE A 182 -15.77 -2.07 -8.85
C ILE A 182 -16.52 -1.19 -9.86
N GLN A 183 -17.52 -1.73 -10.56
CA GLN A 183 -18.41 -0.93 -11.42
C GLN A 183 -19.57 -0.31 -10.65
N GLN A 184 -19.69 -0.58 -9.35
CA GLN A 184 -20.73 -0.03 -8.49
C GLN A 184 -20.12 1.02 -7.55
N PRO A 185 -20.90 2.04 -7.18
CA PRO A 185 -20.46 3.03 -6.22
C PRO A 185 -20.38 2.42 -4.83
N SER A 186 -19.52 2.99 -4.00
CA SER A 186 -19.45 2.72 -2.57
C SER A 186 -19.55 4.07 -1.82
N PRO A 187 -20.42 4.20 -0.81
CA PRO A 187 -20.60 5.47 -0.08
C PRO A 187 -19.31 6.03 0.53
N ASP A 188 -18.40 5.16 0.96
CA ASP A 188 -17.13 5.51 1.60
C ASP A 188 -15.90 5.18 0.72
N GLY A 189 -16.15 4.79 -0.54
CA GLY A 189 -15.09 4.38 -1.47
C GLY A 189 -14.45 3.03 -1.14
N ARG A 190 -15.08 2.24 -0.26
CA ARG A 190 -14.64 0.88 0.09
C ARG A 190 -15.45 -0.17 -0.65
N HIS A 191 -14.76 -1.01 -1.40
CA HIS A 191 -15.33 -2.17 -2.07
C HIS A 191 -14.96 -3.41 -1.25
N ILE A 192 -15.85 -3.79 -0.34
CA ILE A 192 -15.72 -4.93 0.56
C ILE A 192 -16.51 -6.11 -0.02
N TYR A 193 -16.05 -7.33 0.24
CA TYR A 193 -16.73 -8.53 -0.18
C TYR A 193 -18.07 -8.71 0.55
N GLU A 194 -19.13 -9.01 -0.20
CA GLU A 194 -20.44 -9.38 0.33
C GLU A 194 -20.90 -10.67 -0.37
N PRO A 195 -21.58 -11.61 0.32
CA PRO A 195 -22.04 -12.87 -0.30
C PRO A 195 -22.89 -12.68 -1.56
N SER A 196 -23.68 -11.60 -1.62
CA SER A 196 -24.48 -11.21 -2.79
C SER A 196 -23.65 -10.82 -4.01
N ASP A 197 -22.33 -10.63 -3.87
CA ASP A 197 -21.47 -10.25 -4.98
C ASP A 197 -21.41 -11.33 -6.07
N LEU A 198 -21.66 -12.60 -5.73
CA LEU A 198 -21.73 -13.70 -6.70
C LEU A 198 -22.82 -13.51 -7.75
N ASP A 199 -23.85 -12.74 -7.44
CA ASP A 199 -25.01 -12.47 -8.31
C ASP A 199 -24.83 -11.22 -9.19
N LEU A 200 -23.65 -10.55 -9.12
CA LEU A 200 -23.35 -9.35 -9.91
C LEU A 200 -23.16 -9.66 -11.39
#